data_AF-A0A9E0J446-F1
#
_entry.id   AF-A0A9E0J446-F1
#
_cell.length_a   1.000
_cell.length_b   1.000
_cell.length_c   1.000
_cell.angle_alpha   90.00
_cell.angle_beta   90.00
_cell.angle_gamma   90.00
#
_symmetry.space_group_name_H-M   'P 1'
#
loop_
_entity.id
_entity.type
_entity.pdbx_description
1 polymer ?
#
loop_
_entity_poly.entity_id
_entity_poly.type
_entity_poly.pdbx_seq_one_letter_code
_entity_poly.pdbx_strand_id
1 'polypeptide(L)'
;MENHPPLRSFGRLKSRPIKPRQAALMDSLLPSIRAPLDDFDPRTLAPTAREVWLEVGFGGGEHMAAQAARAPDTLIIGAEPFLNGVASALRHVDEAGLRNVRIHDNDVRELMARMPDACLDRVFVLFPDPWPKARHNKRRLIQAETIAELARLLKPGGRLRFATDWADYADWTLE
;
A
#
# COMPACT_ATOMS: atom_id res chain seq x y z
N MET A 1 -16.90 -23.17 -10.56
CA MET A 1 -16.65 -21.76 -10.91
C MET A 1 -15.16 -21.62 -11.14
N GLU A 2 -14.77 -21.35 -12.38
CA GLU A 2 -13.37 -21.30 -12.78
C GLU A 2 -12.74 -20.03 -12.18
N ASN A 3 -11.98 -20.19 -11.09
CA ASN A 3 -11.31 -19.08 -10.40
C ASN A 3 -10.21 -18.53 -11.31
N HIS A 4 -10.58 -17.66 -12.23
CA HIS A 4 -9.60 -16.85 -12.95
C HIS A 4 -8.91 -15.96 -11.91
N PRO A 5 -7.57 -15.95 -11.87
CA PRO A 5 -6.86 -15.05 -10.98
C PRO A 5 -7.30 -13.61 -11.27
N PRO A 6 -7.49 -12.78 -10.23
CA PRO A 6 -7.94 -11.41 -10.42
C PRO A 6 -7.00 -10.66 -11.36
N LEU A 7 -7.58 -9.82 -12.22
CA LEU A 7 -6.80 -8.99 -13.14
C LEU A 7 -5.78 -8.16 -12.35
N ARG A 8 -4.54 -8.15 -12.84
CA ARG A 8 -3.46 -7.37 -12.24
C ARG A 8 -3.76 -5.88 -12.42
N SER A 9 -3.80 -5.16 -11.31
CA SER A 9 -4.00 -3.71 -11.30
C SER A 9 -2.72 -2.91 -11.48
N PHE A 10 -1.58 -3.57 -11.26
CA PHE A 10 -0.24 -2.99 -11.35
C PHE A 10 0.53 -3.51 -12.58
N GLY A 11 1.51 -2.71 -13.01
CA GLY A 11 2.43 -3.04 -14.09
C GLY A 11 3.48 -4.11 -13.76
N ARG A 12 4.76 -3.76 -13.93
CA ARG A 12 5.89 -4.69 -13.81
C ARG A 12 6.28 -4.92 -12.34
N LEU A 13 6.68 -6.13 -11.98
CA LEU A 13 7.16 -6.47 -10.63
C LEU A 13 8.61 -6.04 -10.34
N LYS A 14 9.44 -5.95 -11.38
CA LYS A 14 10.86 -5.57 -11.28
C LYS A 14 11.32 -4.92 -12.58
N SER A 15 12.33 -4.05 -12.50
CA SER A 15 12.92 -3.39 -13.66
C SER A 15 14.45 -3.49 -13.65
N ARG A 16 15.14 -2.38 -13.37
CA ARG A 16 16.60 -2.27 -13.31
C ARG A 16 17.16 -3.07 -12.14
N PRO A 17 18.45 -3.47 -12.19
CA PRO A 17 19.14 -4.03 -11.03
C PRO A 17 19.01 -3.09 -9.82
N ILE A 18 18.74 -3.68 -8.65
CA ILE A 18 18.65 -2.96 -7.38
C ILE A 18 20.07 -2.65 -6.92
N LYS A 19 20.30 -1.42 -6.44
CA LYS A 19 21.64 -0.99 -6.02
C LYS A 19 22.12 -1.83 -4.82
N PRO A 20 23.43 -2.08 -4.67
CA PRO A 20 23.95 -2.95 -3.60
C PRO A 20 23.47 -2.58 -2.19
N ARG A 21 23.47 -1.28 -1.84
CA ARG A 21 22.94 -0.80 -0.55
C ARG A 21 21.48 -1.16 -0.34
N GLN A 22 20.64 -0.99 -1.37
CA GLN A 22 19.21 -1.28 -1.27
C GLN A 22 18.94 -2.79 -1.24
N ALA A 23 19.72 -3.58 -1.98
CA ALA A 23 19.65 -5.04 -1.90
C ALA A 23 19.97 -5.53 -0.48
N ALA A 24 21.01 -4.99 0.15
CA ALA A 24 21.34 -5.31 1.55
C ALA A 24 20.20 -4.96 2.52
N LEU A 25 19.42 -3.90 2.27
CA LEU A 25 18.24 -3.57 3.06
C LEU A 25 17.05 -4.50 2.79
N MET A 26 16.90 -5.00 1.56
CA MET A 26 15.91 -6.04 1.27
C MET A 26 16.20 -7.33 2.03
N ASP A 27 17.48 -7.66 2.23
CA ASP A 27 17.87 -8.87 2.96
C ASP A 27 17.86 -8.68 4.48
N SER A 28 18.18 -7.48 4.98
CA SER A 28 18.35 -7.23 6.42
C SER A 28 17.17 -6.51 7.08
N LEU A 29 16.61 -5.48 6.45
CA LEU A 29 15.56 -4.64 7.05
C LEU A 29 14.16 -5.15 6.70
N LEU A 30 13.90 -5.46 5.43
CA LEU A 30 12.56 -5.86 4.98
C LEU A 30 11.96 -7.02 5.80
N PRO A 31 12.69 -8.12 6.11
CA PRO A 31 12.11 -9.21 6.90
C PRO A 31 11.66 -8.77 8.30
N SER A 32 12.33 -7.76 8.89
CA SER A 32 12.01 -7.27 10.25
C SER A 32 10.81 -6.32 10.30
N ILE A 33 10.45 -5.68 9.17
CA ILE A 33 9.32 -4.74 9.08
C ILE A 33 8.23 -5.22 8.14
N ARG A 34 8.30 -6.46 7.66
CA ARG A 34 7.30 -7.05 6.78
C ARG A 34 5.97 -7.18 7.52
N ALA A 35 4.87 -6.83 6.85
CA ALA A 35 3.54 -7.11 7.36
C ALA A 35 3.31 -8.64 7.44
N PRO A 36 2.54 -9.14 8.42
CA PRO A 36 2.25 -10.58 8.53
C PRO A 36 1.66 -11.19 7.26
N LEU A 37 2.00 -12.46 7.02
CA LEU A 37 1.49 -13.22 5.86
C LEU A 37 0.17 -13.94 6.15
N ASP A 38 -0.17 -14.11 7.43
CA ASP A 38 -1.44 -14.66 7.91
C ASP A 38 -2.37 -13.53 8.40
N ASP A 39 -3.58 -13.88 8.81
CA ASP A 39 -4.54 -12.94 9.42
C ASP A 39 -3.93 -12.23 10.64
N PHE A 40 -4.11 -10.91 10.71
CA PHE A 40 -3.52 -10.10 11.77
C PHE A 40 -4.32 -8.83 12.05
N ASP A 41 -4.32 -8.38 13.30
CA ASP A 41 -4.75 -7.04 13.66
C ASP A 41 -3.54 -6.08 13.59
N PRO A 42 -3.57 -5.04 12.73
CA PRO A 42 -2.53 -4.02 12.66
C PRO A 42 -2.15 -3.41 14.02
N ARG A 43 -3.07 -3.31 14.97
CA ARG A 43 -2.80 -2.77 16.31
C ARG A 43 -1.79 -3.60 17.09
N THR A 44 -1.69 -4.90 16.81
CA THR A 44 -0.72 -5.78 17.46
C THR A 44 0.72 -5.47 17.03
N LEU A 45 0.91 -4.90 15.83
CA LEU A 45 2.23 -4.53 15.30
C LEU A 45 2.81 -3.25 15.92
N ALA A 46 1.94 -2.40 16.45
CA ALA A 46 2.28 -1.16 17.15
C ALA A 46 1.21 -0.82 18.19
N PRO A 47 1.22 -1.48 19.37
CA PRO A 47 0.17 -1.32 20.38
C PRO A 47 0.01 0.10 20.94
N THR A 48 1.06 0.91 20.84
CA THR A 48 1.07 2.31 21.29
C THR A 48 0.63 3.29 20.21
N ALA A 49 0.41 2.83 18.97
CA ALA A 49 -0.05 3.70 17.89
C ALA A 49 -1.49 4.15 18.11
N ARG A 50 -1.73 5.44 17.92
CA ARG A 50 -3.07 6.06 18.02
C ARG A 50 -3.89 5.80 16.76
N GLU A 51 -3.25 5.85 15.61
CA GLU A 51 -3.86 5.63 14.31
C GLU A 51 -3.12 4.56 13.51
N VAL A 52 -3.84 3.91 12.60
CA VAL A 52 -3.30 2.97 11.62
C VAL A 52 -3.66 3.45 10.22
N TRP A 53 -2.66 3.71 9.39
CA TRP A 53 -2.82 4.17 8.02
C TRP A 53 -2.33 3.11 7.03
N LEU A 54 -2.97 3.05 5.87
CA LEU A 54 -2.56 2.23 4.73
C LEU A 54 -2.18 3.14 3.55
N GLU A 55 -1.06 2.86 2.91
CA GLU A 55 -0.70 3.46 1.62
C GLU A 55 -0.62 2.38 0.55
N VAL A 56 -1.49 2.50 -0.46
CA VAL A 56 -1.61 1.56 -1.57
C VAL A 56 -0.78 2.02 -2.76
N GLY A 57 0.14 1.18 -3.22
CA GLY A 57 1.04 1.51 -4.32
C GLY A 57 1.94 2.68 -3.97
N PHE A 58 2.71 2.57 -2.88
CA PHE A 58 3.54 3.67 -2.39
C PHE A 58 4.70 4.06 -3.33
N GLY A 59 4.94 3.31 -4.41
CA GLY A 59 5.98 3.59 -5.39
C GLY A 59 7.36 3.58 -4.74
N GLY A 60 8.05 4.72 -4.77
CA GLY A 60 9.37 4.88 -4.15
C GLY A 60 9.36 5.02 -2.62
N GLY A 61 8.18 5.20 -2.02
CA GLY A 61 7.97 5.31 -0.57
C GLY A 61 8.22 6.70 0.01
N GLU A 62 8.44 7.74 -0.81
CA GLU A 62 8.72 9.10 -0.35
C GLU A 62 7.57 9.68 0.48
N HIS A 63 6.33 9.54 -0.01
CA HIS A 63 5.14 10.02 0.70
C HIS A 63 4.94 9.23 2.01
N MET A 64 4.97 7.90 1.95
CA MET A 64 4.86 7.02 3.12
C MET A 64 5.88 7.38 4.21
N ALA A 65 7.16 7.50 3.85
CA ALA A 65 8.22 7.83 4.80
C ALA A 65 8.04 9.24 5.39
N ALA A 66 7.62 10.22 4.58
CA ALA A 66 7.33 11.57 5.06
C ALA A 66 6.14 11.61 6.03
N GLN A 67 5.08 10.83 5.78
CA GLN A 67 3.96 10.70 6.71
C GLN A 67 4.40 10.04 8.02
N ALA A 68 5.19 8.97 7.94
CA ALA A 68 5.67 8.24 9.12
C ALA A 68 6.55 9.12 10.02
N ALA A 69 7.42 9.94 9.41
CA ALA A 69 8.25 10.91 10.14
C ALA A 69 7.41 12.01 10.83
N ARG A 70 6.32 12.46 10.20
CA ARG A 70 5.45 13.53 10.71
C ARG A 70 4.46 13.05 11.78
N ALA A 71 4.14 11.77 11.79
CA ALA A 71 3.17 11.16 12.69
C ALA A 71 3.79 9.95 13.41
N PRO A 72 4.73 10.16 14.35
CA PRO A 72 5.46 9.07 15.00
C PRO A 72 4.58 8.16 15.88
N ASP A 73 3.39 8.63 16.27
CA ASP A 73 2.37 7.87 17.00
C ASP A 73 1.38 7.15 16.09
N THR A 74 1.63 7.11 14.78
CA THR A 74 0.80 6.43 13.78
C THR A 74 1.56 5.27 13.17
N LEU A 75 0.93 4.09 13.10
CA LEU A 75 1.42 2.97 12.31
C LEU A 75 1.08 3.21 10.85
N ILE A 76 2.06 3.17 9.96
CA ILE A 76 1.85 3.22 8.51
C ILE A 76 2.21 1.87 7.90
N ILE A 77 1.26 1.28 7.19
CA ILE A 77 1.45 0.04 6.42
C ILE A 77 1.45 0.42 4.95
N GLY A 78 2.53 0.13 4.24
CA GLY A 78 2.63 0.34 2.79
C GLY A 78 2.50 -0.97 2.02
N ALA A 79 1.75 -0.99 0.94
CA ALA A 79 1.67 -2.11 0.00
C ALA A 79 2.21 -1.73 -1.39
N GLU A 80 3.21 -2.44 -1.91
CA GLU A 80 3.80 -2.19 -3.22
C GLU A 80 4.32 -3.49 -3.87
N PRO A 81 3.74 -3.92 -5.01
CA PRO A 81 4.23 -5.10 -5.73
C PRO A 81 5.53 -4.86 -6.51
N PHE A 82 5.93 -3.62 -6.76
CA PHE A 82 7.17 -3.30 -7.49
C PHE A 82 8.39 -3.31 -6.57
N LEU A 83 9.23 -4.35 -6.71
CA LEU A 83 10.39 -4.58 -5.83
C LEU A 83 11.42 -3.44 -5.84
N ASN A 84 11.57 -2.73 -6.96
CA ASN A 84 12.45 -1.56 -7.01
C ASN A 84 11.88 -0.40 -6.17
N GLY A 85 10.55 -0.27 -6.10
CA GLY A 85 9.86 0.69 -5.24
C GLY A 85 10.04 0.34 -3.76
N VAL A 86 9.82 -0.92 -3.40
CA VAL A 86 10.11 -1.46 -2.06
C VAL A 86 11.55 -1.18 -1.63
N ALA A 87 12.52 -1.45 -2.50
CA ALA A 87 13.94 -1.19 -2.25
C ALA A 87 14.26 0.31 -2.08
N SER A 88 13.50 1.20 -2.73
CA SER A 88 13.57 2.64 -2.50
C SER A 88 12.97 3.02 -1.14
N ALA A 89 11.80 2.50 -0.81
CA ALA A 89 11.11 2.78 0.45
C ALA A 89 11.96 2.37 1.67
N LEU A 90 12.57 1.18 1.62
CA LEU A 90 13.47 0.69 2.66
C LEU A 90 14.63 1.65 2.93
N ARG A 91 15.19 2.28 1.88
CA ARG A 91 16.24 3.27 2.02
C ARG A 91 15.74 4.49 2.80
N HIS A 92 14.55 4.99 2.50
CA HIS A 92 13.95 6.11 3.24
C HIS A 92 13.66 5.75 4.70
N VAL A 93 13.16 4.53 4.96
CA VAL A 93 12.89 4.02 6.32
C VAL A 93 14.18 3.93 7.13
N ASP A 94 15.24 3.36 6.55
CA ASP A 94 16.57 3.23 7.15
C ASP A 94 17.20 4.60 7.45
N GLU A 95 17.29 5.48 6.45
CA GLU A 95 17.94 6.80 6.57
C GLU A 95 17.24 7.71 7.59
N ALA A 96 15.91 7.62 7.72
CA ALA A 96 15.14 8.42 8.68
C ALA A 96 14.91 7.71 10.02
N GLY A 97 15.41 6.49 10.21
CA GLY A 97 15.24 5.72 11.45
C GLY A 97 13.78 5.44 11.82
N LEU A 98 12.92 5.23 10.83
CA LEU A 98 11.48 5.10 11.05
C LEU A 98 11.14 3.74 11.66
N ARG A 99 10.42 3.75 12.78
CA ARG A 99 10.04 2.52 13.53
C ARG A 99 8.57 2.15 13.37
N ASN A 100 7.78 3.08 12.85
CA ASN A 100 6.33 3.01 12.71
C ASN A 100 5.88 2.66 11.28
N VAL A 101 6.75 2.01 10.49
CA VAL A 101 6.44 1.56 9.12
C VAL A 101 6.42 0.03 9.06
N ARG A 102 5.45 -0.52 8.33
CA ARG A 102 5.43 -1.92 7.89
C ARG A 102 5.24 -2.00 6.39
N ILE A 103 5.84 -3.00 5.75
CA ILE A 103 5.82 -3.17 4.29
C ILE A 103 5.19 -4.50 3.91
N HIS A 104 4.27 -4.46 2.95
CA HIS A 104 3.79 -5.59 2.17
C HIS A 104 4.29 -5.43 0.73
N ASP A 105 5.20 -6.28 0.30
CA ASP A 105 5.87 -6.23 -1.01
C ASP A 105 5.13 -7.04 -2.09
N ASN A 106 3.80 -7.07 -2.03
CA ASN A 106 2.93 -7.74 -2.99
C ASN A 106 1.61 -6.96 -3.20
N ASP A 107 0.66 -7.54 -3.92
CA ASP A 107 -0.67 -6.98 -4.16
C ASP A 107 -1.37 -6.63 -2.84
N VAL A 108 -1.83 -5.38 -2.73
CA VAL A 108 -2.55 -4.88 -1.55
C VAL A 108 -3.82 -5.67 -1.24
N ARG A 109 -4.46 -6.28 -2.24
CA ARG A 109 -5.69 -7.06 -2.04
C ARG A 109 -5.45 -8.27 -1.16
N GLU A 110 -4.25 -8.87 -1.25
CA GLU A 110 -3.86 -9.96 -0.36
C GLU A 110 -3.69 -9.48 1.09
N LEU A 111 -3.15 -8.27 1.28
CA LEU A 111 -2.98 -7.66 2.60
C LEU A 111 -4.33 -7.30 3.23
N MET A 112 -5.22 -6.67 2.47
CA MET A 112 -6.53 -6.22 2.93
C MET A 112 -7.40 -7.39 3.40
N ALA A 113 -7.39 -8.50 2.67
CA ALA A 113 -8.17 -9.69 3.01
C ALA A 113 -7.82 -10.32 4.38
N ARG A 114 -6.63 -10.02 4.91
CA ARG A 114 -6.10 -10.55 6.19
C ARG A 114 -6.36 -9.62 7.38
N MET A 115 -6.85 -8.41 7.12
CA MET A 115 -7.10 -7.40 8.13
C MET A 115 -8.56 -7.47 8.62
N PRO A 116 -8.80 -7.28 9.93
CA PRO A 116 -10.14 -7.23 10.48
C PRO A 116 -10.86 -5.96 10.05
N ASP A 117 -12.19 -5.97 10.16
CA ASP A 117 -13.05 -4.83 9.87
C ASP A 117 -12.68 -3.62 10.75
N ALA A 118 -12.89 -2.40 10.22
CA ALA A 118 -12.73 -1.14 10.94
C ALA A 118 -11.37 -1.00 11.68
N CYS A 119 -10.28 -1.47 11.08
CA CYS A 119 -8.94 -1.37 11.67
C CYS A 119 -8.14 -0.13 11.20
N LEU A 120 -8.54 0.51 10.11
CA LEU A 120 -7.81 1.63 9.49
C LEU A 120 -8.47 2.99 9.77
N ASP A 121 -7.66 3.99 10.07
CA ASP A 121 -8.09 5.38 10.23
C ASP A 121 -7.99 6.16 8.91
N ARG A 122 -7.03 5.78 8.06
CA ARG A 122 -6.77 6.44 6.78
C ARG A 122 -6.22 5.48 5.74
N VAL A 123 -6.63 5.69 4.50
CA VAL A 123 -6.06 5.04 3.33
C VAL A 123 -5.60 6.09 2.33
N PHE A 124 -4.42 5.91 1.75
CA PHE A 124 -3.91 6.68 0.63
C PHE A 124 -3.86 5.81 -0.62
N VAL A 125 -4.41 6.33 -1.72
CA VAL A 125 -4.29 5.76 -3.07
C VAL A 125 -3.88 6.92 -3.97
N LEU A 126 -2.58 7.08 -4.21
CA LEU A 126 -2.02 8.25 -4.87
C LEU A 126 -1.43 7.87 -6.22
N PHE A 127 -1.95 8.49 -7.27
CA PHE A 127 -1.52 8.30 -8.67
C PHE A 127 -1.45 6.82 -9.10
N PRO A 128 -2.50 6.00 -8.85
CA PRO A 128 -2.51 4.62 -9.33
C PRO A 128 -2.52 4.55 -10.85
N ASP A 129 -2.02 3.44 -11.42
CA ASP A 129 -1.98 3.20 -12.87
C ASP A 129 -3.35 3.50 -13.52
N PRO A 130 -3.44 4.49 -14.43
CA PRO A 130 -4.75 5.00 -14.90
C PRO A 130 -5.44 4.11 -15.94
N TRP A 131 -4.67 3.22 -16.58
CA TRP A 131 -5.15 2.31 -17.63
C TRP A 131 -6.03 3.02 -18.68
N PRO A 132 -5.48 3.95 -19.48
CA PRO A 132 -6.27 4.90 -20.29
C PRO A 132 -7.05 4.26 -21.44
N LYS A 133 -6.74 3.02 -21.83
CA LYS A 133 -7.46 2.32 -22.89
C LYS A 133 -8.68 1.65 -22.28
N ALA A 134 -9.89 1.94 -22.79
CA ALA A 134 -11.16 1.39 -22.29
C ALA A 134 -11.13 -0.13 -22.02
N ARG A 135 -10.51 -0.92 -22.91
CA ARG A 135 -10.34 -2.38 -22.73
C ARG A 135 -9.54 -2.79 -21.47
N HIS A 136 -8.84 -1.87 -20.84
CA HIS A 136 -8.03 -2.06 -19.64
C HIS A 136 -8.68 -1.45 -18.38
N ASN A 137 -9.86 -0.81 -18.46
CA ASN A 137 -10.49 -0.18 -17.28
C ASN A 137 -10.69 -1.17 -16.12
N LYS A 138 -10.92 -2.45 -16.44
CA LYS A 138 -11.01 -3.57 -15.48
C LYS A 138 -9.74 -3.79 -14.64
N ARG A 139 -8.62 -3.16 -15.01
CA ARG A 139 -7.33 -3.19 -14.31
C ARG A 139 -7.14 -1.98 -13.40
N ARG A 140 -8.02 -0.97 -13.47
CA ARG A 140 -7.97 0.12 -12.50
C ARG A 140 -8.10 -0.47 -11.10
N LEU A 141 -7.30 0.04 -10.18
CA LEU A 141 -7.32 -0.40 -8.79
C LEU A 141 -8.67 -0.08 -8.15
N ILE A 142 -9.19 1.13 -8.39
CA ILE A 142 -10.52 1.53 -7.95
C ILE A 142 -11.55 0.80 -8.80
N GLN A 143 -12.18 -0.21 -8.19
CA GLN A 143 -13.35 -0.94 -8.67
C GLN A 143 -14.30 -1.10 -7.48
N ALA A 144 -15.55 -1.50 -7.73
CA ALA A 144 -16.55 -1.71 -6.68
C ALA A 144 -16.04 -2.65 -5.57
N GLU A 145 -15.36 -3.73 -5.93
CA GLU A 145 -14.84 -4.72 -4.97
C GLU A 145 -13.73 -4.13 -4.10
N THR A 146 -12.78 -3.40 -4.68
CA THR A 146 -11.71 -2.74 -3.93
C THR A 146 -12.27 -1.66 -3.02
N ILE A 147 -13.25 -0.88 -3.48
CA ILE A 147 -13.91 0.15 -2.66
C ILE A 147 -14.68 -0.48 -1.50
N ALA A 148 -15.41 -1.58 -1.74
CA ALA A 148 -16.11 -2.30 -0.69
C ALA A 148 -15.13 -2.83 0.37
N GLU A 149 -13.98 -3.37 -0.05
CA GLU A 149 -12.95 -3.84 0.86
C GLU A 149 -12.30 -2.69 1.66
N LEU A 150 -12.02 -1.57 1.01
CA LEU A 150 -11.53 -0.36 1.70
C LEU A 150 -12.56 0.17 2.71
N ALA A 151 -13.84 0.14 2.36
CA ALA A 151 -14.92 0.55 3.26
C ALA A 151 -15.05 -0.39 4.47
N ARG A 152 -14.90 -1.70 4.27
CA ARG A 152 -14.86 -2.70 5.35
C ARG A 152 -13.73 -2.42 6.35
N LEU A 153 -12.55 -2.07 5.84
CA LEU A 153 -11.36 -1.85 6.67
C LEU A 153 -11.34 -0.48 7.36
N LEU A 154 -11.98 0.53 6.79
CA LEU A 154 -12.04 1.87 7.37
C LEU A 154 -12.97 1.90 8.58
N LYS A 155 -12.50 2.53 9.65
CA LYS A 155 -13.37 2.89 10.79
C LYS A 155 -14.47 3.85 10.34
N PRO A 156 -15.62 3.88 11.05
CA PRO A 156 -16.56 5.00 10.92
C PRO A 156 -15.83 6.34 11.09
N GLY A 157 -15.94 7.22 10.09
CA GLY A 157 -15.23 8.52 10.05
C GLY A 157 -13.79 8.46 9.53
N GLY A 158 -13.27 7.26 9.22
CA GLY A 158 -12.01 7.06 8.52
C GLY A 158 -12.04 7.64 7.10
N ARG A 159 -10.85 7.89 6.53
CA ARG A 159 -10.74 8.63 5.26
C ARG A 159 -9.95 7.87 4.20
N LEU A 160 -10.55 7.70 3.03
CA LEU A 160 -9.85 7.41 1.79
C LEU A 160 -9.38 8.72 1.15
N ARG A 161 -8.08 8.83 0.89
CA ARG A 161 -7.48 9.92 0.12
C ARG A 161 -7.03 9.38 -1.23
N PHE A 162 -7.80 9.70 -2.24
CA PHE A 162 -7.49 9.36 -3.63
C PHE A 162 -6.93 10.58 -4.37
N ALA A 163 -5.91 10.36 -5.19
CA ALA A 163 -5.40 11.38 -6.11
C ALA A 163 -5.03 10.73 -7.46
N THR A 164 -5.31 11.44 -8.55
CA THR A 164 -4.90 11.05 -9.91
C THR A 164 -4.74 12.30 -10.76
N ASP A 165 -3.86 12.22 -11.75
CA ASP A 165 -3.66 13.21 -12.80
C ASP A 165 -4.41 12.86 -14.10
N TRP A 166 -5.20 11.79 -14.09
CA TRP A 166 -6.02 11.36 -15.23
C TRP A 166 -7.50 11.67 -15.01
N ALA A 167 -8.05 12.60 -15.79
CA ALA A 167 -9.44 13.06 -15.65
C ALA A 167 -10.45 11.90 -15.67
N ASP A 168 -10.39 11.01 -16.67
CA ASP A 168 -11.34 9.88 -16.76
C ASP A 168 -11.22 8.89 -15.60
N TYR A 169 -10.13 8.92 -14.83
CA TYR A 169 -9.96 8.07 -13.65
C TYR A 169 -10.50 8.76 -12.40
N ALA A 170 -10.42 10.09 -12.33
CA ALA A 170 -11.13 10.86 -11.33
C ALA A 170 -12.65 10.65 -11.49
N ASP A 171 -13.18 10.79 -12.72
CA ASP A 171 -14.60 10.58 -13.01
C ASP A 171 -15.03 9.14 -12.65
N TRP A 172 -14.28 8.14 -13.12
CA TRP A 172 -14.50 6.74 -12.78
C TRP A 172 -14.52 6.44 -11.28
N THR A 173 -13.77 7.19 -10.48
CA THR A 173 -13.69 6.98 -9.03
C THR A 173 -14.89 7.58 -8.29
N LEU A 174 -15.58 8.54 -8.90
CA LEU A 174 -16.75 9.20 -8.34
C LEU A 174 -18.07 8.50 -8.69
N GLU A 175 -18.09 7.69 -9.75
CA GLU A 175 -19.21 6.84 -10.17
C GLU A 175 -19.41 5.61 -9.26
#